data_AF-A0A0K0D6G1-F1
#
_entry.id   AF-A0A0K0D6G1-F1
#
_cell.length_a   1.000
_cell.length_b   1.000
_cell.length_c   1.000
_cell.angle_alpha   90.00
_cell.angle_beta   90.00
_cell.angle_gamma   90.00
#
_symmetry.space_group_name_H-M   'P 1'
#
loop_
_entity.id
_entity.type
_entity.pdbx_description
1 polymer ?
#
loop_
_entity_poly.entity_id
_entity_poly.type
_entity_poly.pdbx_seq_one_letter_code
_entity_poly.pdbx_strand_id
1 'polypeptide(L)'
;MLCEMCGGDDGTRMASELAGIELRASRDNFSRIAVLCSCFECANDFLVLALNKLESCQLDEVGTLAAKNIIGWLTELWSCSSSAIYEEQLTRIVDIVTRYLNTAQRNIYEHAARCLATLASRKREKHENTSLIPAFFREEVLSTILTTISLAAGGSPSNEQHYEYLKSLCELLTTLGNFLSRVWKEELPPDNFGMYMSAIVAFFNHDSLEFKSVFFFDFRSRVHLLIVENIDVHFGHLLSIFESAVLKRVLLDPQQVIDAEWEAMIKFAKSVIAMACESKIADTVSCFKIQYHCKPSFI
;
A
#
# COMPACT_ATOMS: atom_id res chain seq x y z
N MET A 1 -15.40 -42.66 -9.22
CA MET A 1 -14.92 -43.43 -10.39
C MET A 1 -14.45 -42.42 -11.43
N LEU A 2 -13.24 -41.91 -11.26
CA LEU A 2 -12.41 -41.15 -12.20
C LEU A 2 -11.15 -40.74 -11.41
N CYS A 3 -10.29 -41.71 -11.18
CA CYS A 3 -8.93 -41.52 -10.67
C CYS A 3 -8.11 -42.64 -11.30
N GLU A 4 -7.81 -42.50 -12.58
CA GLU A 4 -6.90 -43.36 -13.36
C GLU A 4 -6.77 -42.74 -14.76
N MET A 5 -5.88 -41.76 -14.92
CA MET A 5 -5.20 -41.42 -16.19
C MET A 5 -3.97 -40.56 -15.84
N CYS A 6 -2.95 -41.16 -15.25
CA CYS A 6 -1.59 -40.62 -15.24
C CYS A 6 -0.76 -41.47 -16.19
N GLY A 7 -0.45 -40.95 -17.37
CA GLY A 7 0.43 -41.61 -18.31
C GLY A 7 0.35 -41.01 -19.71
N GLY A 8 1.25 -40.06 -20.00
CA GLY A 8 1.60 -39.67 -21.37
C GLY A 8 1.46 -38.18 -21.68
N ASP A 9 2.60 -37.48 -21.71
CA ASP A 9 2.94 -36.40 -22.66
C ASP A 9 1.91 -35.26 -22.90
N ASP A 10 1.24 -34.77 -21.84
CA ASP A 10 0.21 -33.73 -21.93
C ASP A 10 0.66 -32.31 -21.55
N GLY A 11 1.91 -32.14 -21.06
CA GLY A 11 2.43 -30.83 -20.65
C GLY A 11 2.51 -29.81 -21.79
N THR A 12 2.74 -30.28 -23.02
CA THR A 12 2.88 -29.42 -24.20
C THR A 12 1.52 -29.07 -24.83
N ARG A 13 0.50 -29.92 -24.66
CA ARG A 13 -0.86 -29.68 -25.22
C ARG A 13 -1.62 -28.63 -24.43
N MET A 14 -1.56 -28.63 -23.09
CA MET A 14 -2.15 -27.56 -22.28
C MET A 14 -1.52 -26.19 -22.54
N ALA A 15 -0.20 -26.13 -22.72
CA ALA A 15 0.49 -24.89 -23.07
C ALA A 15 0.05 -24.36 -24.46
N SER A 16 -0.23 -25.25 -25.41
CA SER A 16 -0.70 -24.88 -26.75
C SER A 16 -2.17 -24.46 -26.80
N GLU A 17 -3.04 -25.04 -25.98
CA GLU A 17 -4.44 -24.60 -25.86
C GLU A 17 -4.57 -23.24 -25.15
N LEU A 18 -3.67 -22.93 -24.20
CA LEU A 18 -3.63 -21.64 -23.51
C LEU A 18 -3.04 -20.51 -24.38
N ALA A 19 -2.13 -20.83 -25.31
CA ALA A 19 -1.62 -19.88 -26.31
C ALA A 19 -2.69 -19.52 -27.37
N GLY A 20 -3.74 -20.35 -27.53
CA GLY A 20 -4.85 -20.14 -28.44
C GLY A 20 -6.05 -19.38 -27.86
N ILE A 21 -6.02 -19.00 -26.57
CA ILE A 21 -7.05 -18.14 -25.98
C ILE A 21 -6.76 -16.69 -26.39
N GLU A 22 -7.19 -16.34 -27.60
CA GLU A 22 -7.33 -14.95 -28.01
C GLU A 22 -8.14 -14.17 -26.96
N LEU A 23 -7.63 -12.98 -26.64
CA LEU A 23 -8.15 -11.94 -25.76
C LEU A 23 -9.65 -11.62 -25.97
N ARG A 24 -10.55 -12.47 -25.46
CA ARG A 24 -11.94 -12.11 -25.16
C ARG A 24 -12.28 -12.53 -23.74
N ALA A 25 -11.87 -11.68 -22.79
CA ALA A 25 -12.18 -11.86 -21.38
C ALA A 25 -13.64 -11.47 -21.09
N SER A 26 -14.46 -12.47 -20.75
CA SER A 26 -15.77 -12.30 -20.11
C SER A 26 -15.67 -12.74 -18.64
N ARG A 27 -16.49 -12.14 -17.77
CA ARG A 27 -16.60 -12.44 -16.32
C ARG A 27 -16.77 -13.93 -16.01
N ASP A 28 -17.35 -14.71 -16.92
CA ASP A 28 -17.60 -16.16 -16.75
C ASP A 28 -16.33 -17.03 -16.74
N ASN A 29 -15.18 -16.51 -17.20
CA ASN A 29 -13.91 -17.24 -17.13
C ASN A 29 -13.29 -17.20 -15.73
N PHE A 30 -13.62 -16.22 -14.88
CA PHE A 30 -12.99 -16.06 -13.56
C PHE A 30 -13.42 -17.13 -12.56
N SER A 31 -14.69 -17.55 -12.58
CA SER A 31 -15.21 -18.63 -11.74
C SER A 31 -14.63 -20.01 -12.11
N ARG A 32 -14.27 -20.22 -13.38
CA ARG A 32 -13.56 -21.44 -13.84
C ARG A 32 -12.09 -21.45 -13.40
N ILE A 33 -11.44 -20.30 -13.31
CA ILE A 33 -10.04 -20.20 -12.89
C ILE A 33 -9.88 -20.41 -11.37
N ALA A 34 -10.84 -19.96 -10.57
CA ALA A 34 -10.88 -20.30 -9.14
C ALA A 34 -10.98 -21.82 -8.90
N VAL A 35 -11.72 -22.53 -9.76
CA VAL A 35 -11.79 -24.01 -9.75
C VAL A 35 -10.48 -24.63 -10.24
N LEU A 36 -9.80 -24.06 -11.23
CA LEU A 36 -8.49 -24.53 -11.67
C LEU A 36 -7.38 -24.30 -10.62
N CYS A 37 -7.48 -23.24 -9.80
CA CYS A 37 -6.53 -22.98 -8.71
C CYS A 37 -6.61 -24.00 -7.55
N SER A 38 -7.66 -24.84 -7.51
CA SER A 38 -7.70 -25.97 -6.56
C SER A 38 -6.69 -27.08 -6.89
N CYS A 39 -6.05 -27.03 -8.06
CA CYS A 39 -4.86 -27.83 -8.39
C CYS A 39 -3.59 -27.09 -7.91
N PHE A 40 -3.29 -27.24 -6.61
CA PHE A 40 -2.22 -26.52 -5.91
C PHE A 40 -0.81 -26.60 -6.56
N GLU A 41 -0.50 -27.66 -7.31
CA GLU A 41 0.82 -27.84 -7.94
C GLU A 41 1.05 -26.90 -9.14
N CYS A 42 0.00 -26.55 -9.90
CA CYS A 42 0.14 -25.72 -11.10
C CYS A 42 0.11 -24.21 -10.82
N ALA A 43 -0.29 -23.80 -9.60
CA ALA A 43 -0.49 -22.39 -9.27
C ALA A 43 0.83 -21.60 -9.22
N ASN A 44 1.92 -22.22 -8.74
CA ASN A 44 3.23 -21.59 -8.70
C ASN A 44 3.83 -21.44 -10.11
N ASP A 45 3.76 -22.48 -10.94
CA ASP A 45 4.22 -22.42 -12.33
C ASP A 45 3.48 -21.35 -13.13
N PHE A 46 2.15 -21.25 -12.92
CA PHE A 46 1.35 -20.20 -13.53
C PHE A 46 1.77 -18.82 -13.05
N LEU A 47 1.98 -18.63 -11.75
CA LEU A 47 2.46 -17.36 -11.19
C LEU A 47 3.80 -16.98 -11.83
N VAL A 48 4.77 -17.89 -11.86
CA VAL A 48 6.08 -17.65 -12.47
C VAL A 48 5.93 -17.27 -13.95
N LEU A 49 5.08 -17.97 -14.71
CA LEU A 49 4.79 -17.64 -16.11
C LEU A 49 4.18 -16.25 -16.26
N ALA A 50 3.22 -15.88 -15.40
CA ALA A 50 2.59 -14.57 -15.41
C ALA A 50 3.60 -13.45 -15.09
N LEU A 51 4.47 -13.66 -14.11
CA LEU A 51 5.54 -12.71 -13.74
C LEU A 51 6.58 -12.57 -14.86
N ASN A 52 7.03 -13.67 -15.45
CA ASN A 52 7.92 -13.65 -16.62
C ASN A 52 7.29 -12.85 -17.77
N LYS A 53 5.99 -13.05 -18.01
CA LYS A 53 5.28 -12.33 -19.07
C LYS A 53 5.21 -10.84 -18.77
N LEU A 54 4.88 -10.44 -17.54
CA LEU A 54 4.86 -9.05 -17.10
C LEU A 54 6.23 -8.36 -17.19
N GLU A 55 7.33 -9.08 -16.98
CA GLU A 55 8.68 -8.55 -17.17
C GLU A 55 9.01 -8.30 -18.64
N SER A 56 8.51 -9.16 -19.53
CA SER A 56 8.74 -9.05 -20.98
C SER A 56 7.79 -8.08 -21.70
N CYS A 57 6.71 -7.62 -21.05
CA CYS A 57 5.74 -6.74 -21.67
C CYS A 57 6.39 -5.40 -22.04
N GLN A 58 6.27 -5.02 -23.32
CA GLN A 58 6.63 -3.69 -23.76
C GLN A 58 5.56 -2.69 -23.27
N LEU A 59 5.98 -1.46 -22.97
CA LEU A 59 5.08 -0.37 -22.58
C LEU A 59 4.43 0.29 -23.81
N ASP A 60 4.04 -0.53 -24.79
CA ASP A 60 3.25 -0.15 -25.95
C ASP A 60 1.76 -0.46 -25.71
N GLU A 61 0.90 -0.20 -26.70
CA GLU A 61 -0.55 -0.33 -26.50
C GLU A 61 -0.99 -1.77 -26.19
N VAL A 62 -0.42 -2.75 -26.91
CA VAL A 62 -0.78 -4.17 -26.78
C VAL A 62 -0.17 -4.78 -25.52
N GLY A 63 1.11 -4.50 -25.26
CA GLY A 63 1.82 -4.97 -24.08
C GLY A 63 1.26 -4.38 -22.79
N THR A 64 0.84 -3.12 -22.79
CA THR A 64 0.16 -2.51 -21.64
C THR A 64 -1.21 -3.15 -21.37
N LEU A 65 -1.98 -3.45 -22.42
CA LEU A 65 -3.25 -4.16 -22.25
C LEU A 65 -3.05 -5.57 -21.68
N ALA A 66 -2.06 -6.30 -22.19
CA ALA A 66 -1.70 -7.62 -21.66
C ALA A 66 -1.27 -7.53 -20.18
N ALA A 67 -0.39 -6.59 -19.85
CA ALA A 67 0.07 -6.37 -18.49
C ALA A 67 -1.08 -6.02 -17.54
N LYS A 68 -1.99 -5.13 -17.97
CA LYS A 68 -3.19 -4.75 -17.21
C LYS A 68 -4.08 -5.96 -16.92
N ASN A 69 -4.31 -6.83 -17.91
CA ASN A 69 -5.12 -8.02 -17.74
C ASN A 69 -4.47 -9.03 -16.78
N ILE A 70 -3.15 -9.23 -16.88
CA ILE A 70 -2.40 -10.12 -15.98
C ILE A 70 -2.43 -9.58 -14.55
N ILE A 71 -2.19 -8.28 -14.34
CA ILE A 71 -2.27 -7.61 -13.03
C ILE A 71 -3.68 -7.74 -12.43
N GLY A 72 -4.72 -7.50 -13.24
CA GLY A 72 -6.11 -7.66 -12.81
C GLY A 72 -6.40 -9.09 -12.34
N TRP A 73 -5.94 -10.08 -13.10
CA TRP A 73 -6.07 -11.48 -12.72
C TRP A 73 -5.30 -11.83 -11.43
N LEU A 74 -4.06 -11.36 -11.31
CA LEU A 74 -3.24 -11.56 -10.11
C LEU A 74 -3.91 -10.97 -8.86
N THR A 75 -4.53 -9.79 -9.00
CA THR A 75 -5.28 -9.14 -7.92
C THR A 75 -6.40 -10.04 -7.38
N GLU A 76 -7.19 -10.63 -8.29
CA GLU A 76 -8.25 -11.59 -7.93
C GLU A 76 -7.67 -12.87 -7.31
N LEU A 77 -6.59 -13.43 -7.88
CA LEU A 77 -5.92 -14.61 -7.34
C LEU A 77 -5.50 -14.41 -5.87
N TRP A 78 -4.93 -13.24 -5.56
CA TRP A 78 -4.43 -12.94 -4.22
C TRP A 78 -5.55 -12.80 -3.21
N SER A 79 -6.74 -12.39 -3.62
CA SER A 79 -7.90 -12.29 -2.73
C SER A 79 -8.39 -13.66 -2.21
N CYS A 80 -8.16 -14.73 -2.97
CA CYS A 80 -8.80 -16.04 -2.72
C CYS A 80 -7.83 -17.19 -2.34
N SER A 81 -6.52 -16.98 -2.38
CA SER A 81 -5.54 -18.10 -2.30
C SER A 81 -4.84 -18.24 -0.94
N SER A 82 -4.15 -19.36 -0.70
CA SER A 82 -3.29 -19.58 0.48
C SER A 82 -2.00 -18.74 0.41
N SER A 83 -1.43 -18.30 1.53
CA SER A 83 -0.25 -17.42 1.60
C SER A 83 1.04 -18.07 1.07
N ALA A 84 1.22 -19.37 1.28
CA ALA A 84 2.47 -20.08 1.02
C ALA A 84 3.00 -20.01 -0.43
N ILE A 85 2.13 -19.88 -1.43
CA ILE A 85 2.52 -19.93 -2.86
C ILE A 85 3.34 -18.70 -3.28
N TYR A 86 3.15 -17.56 -2.62
CA TYR A 86 3.67 -16.27 -3.10
C TYR A 86 4.77 -15.69 -2.23
N GLU A 87 4.98 -16.23 -1.02
CA GLU A 87 5.99 -15.72 -0.09
C GLU A 87 7.39 -15.70 -0.72
N GLU A 88 7.77 -16.76 -1.45
CA GLU A 88 9.06 -16.83 -2.14
C GLU A 88 9.19 -15.84 -3.30
N GLN A 89 8.06 -15.44 -3.91
CA GLN A 89 8.03 -14.54 -5.06
C GLN A 89 7.63 -13.11 -4.66
N LEU A 90 7.38 -12.83 -3.38
CA LEU A 90 6.78 -11.57 -2.91
C LEU A 90 7.58 -10.36 -3.37
N THR A 91 8.88 -10.38 -3.12
CA THR A 91 9.83 -9.35 -3.54
C THR A 91 9.75 -9.08 -5.05
N ARG A 92 9.76 -10.15 -5.85
CA ARG A 92 9.69 -10.08 -7.31
C ARG A 92 8.34 -9.53 -7.78
N ILE A 93 7.23 -9.96 -7.18
CA ILE A 93 5.89 -9.43 -7.47
C ILE A 93 5.86 -7.93 -7.22
N VAL A 94 6.34 -7.49 -6.05
CA VAL A 94 6.37 -6.07 -5.68
C VAL A 94 7.20 -5.27 -6.69
N ASP A 95 8.39 -5.74 -7.08
CA ASP A 95 9.23 -5.07 -8.08
C ASP A 95 8.53 -4.92 -9.43
N ILE A 96 7.96 -6.02 -9.92
CA ILE A 96 7.30 -6.05 -11.23
C ILE A 96 6.12 -5.09 -11.25
N VAL A 97 5.24 -5.18 -10.26
CA VAL A 97 4.00 -4.39 -10.22
C VAL A 97 4.31 -2.91 -9.96
N THR A 98 5.31 -2.60 -9.13
CA THR A 98 5.71 -1.22 -8.82
C THR A 98 6.16 -0.46 -10.07
N ARG A 99 6.84 -1.12 -11.02
CA ARG A 99 7.23 -0.49 -12.31
C ARG A 99 6.05 0.08 -13.09
N TYR A 100 4.84 -0.46 -12.90
CA TYR A 100 3.64 0.00 -13.60
C TYR A 100 2.94 1.19 -12.91
N LEU A 101 3.36 1.59 -11.70
CA LEU A 101 2.76 2.74 -10.99
C LEU A 101 3.01 4.08 -11.69
N ASN A 102 4.06 4.18 -12.50
CA ASN A 102 4.41 5.37 -13.28
C ASN A 102 3.85 5.35 -14.71
N THR A 103 3.08 4.32 -15.10
CA THR A 103 2.61 4.15 -16.47
C THR A 103 1.15 4.60 -16.59
N ALA A 104 0.94 5.80 -17.16
CA ALA A 104 -0.41 6.35 -17.40
C ALA A 104 -1.23 5.57 -18.44
N GLN A 105 -0.55 4.90 -19.39
CA GLN A 105 -1.17 4.22 -20.51
C GLN A 105 -2.23 3.21 -20.05
N ARG A 106 -3.45 3.31 -20.63
CA ARG A 106 -4.60 2.42 -20.32
C ARG A 106 -4.99 2.36 -18.82
N ASN A 107 -4.55 3.31 -18.00
CA ASN A 107 -4.75 3.35 -16.56
C ASN A 107 -4.21 2.11 -15.84
N ILE A 108 -3.08 1.57 -16.30
CA ILE A 108 -2.46 0.41 -15.66
C ILE A 108 -1.94 0.76 -14.25
N TYR A 109 -1.54 2.02 -14.02
CA TYR A 109 -1.11 2.51 -12.70
C TYR A 109 -2.15 2.29 -11.60
N GLU A 110 -3.44 2.51 -11.88
CA GLU A 110 -4.55 2.23 -10.98
C GLU A 110 -4.64 0.73 -10.64
N HIS A 111 -4.49 -0.12 -11.66
CA HIS A 111 -4.54 -1.57 -11.48
C HIS A 111 -3.35 -2.05 -10.66
N ALA A 112 -2.15 -1.53 -10.92
CA ALA A 112 -0.95 -1.83 -10.17
C ALA A 112 -1.05 -1.41 -8.69
N ALA A 113 -1.58 -0.21 -8.41
CA ALA A 113 -1.79 0.25 -7.03
C ALA A 113 -2.77 -0.65 -6.27
N ARG A 114 -3.91 -0.98 -6.89
CA ARG A 114 -4.91 -1.88 -6.31
C ARG A 114 -4.30 -3.26 -6.05
N CYS A 115 -3.55 -3.78 -7.02
CA CYS A 115 -2.84 -5.06 -6.92
C CYS A 115 -1.94 -5.07 -5.66
N LEU A 116 -1.05 -4.09 -5.51
CA LEU A 116 -0.16 -3.98 -4.34
C LEU A 116 -0.95 -3.84 -3.02
N ALA A 117 -2.01 -3.05 -2.98
CA ALA A 117 -2.86 -2.89 -1.81
C ALA A 117 -3.55 -4.21 -1.41
N THR A 118 -4.08 -4.95 -2.39
CA THR A 118 -4.65 -6.28 -2.18
C THR A 118 -3.59 -7.26 -1.67
N LEU A 119 -2.38 -7.24 -2.24
CA LEU A 119 -1.27 -8.09 -1.80
C LEU A 119 -0.87 -7.83 -0.35
N ALA A 120 -0.82 -6.55 0.06
CA ALA A 120 -0.47 -6.14 1.41
C ALA A 120 -1.58 -6.45 2.43
N SER A 121 -2.86 -6.37 2.04
CA SER A 121 -4.01 -6.48 2.95
C SER A 121 -4.46 -7.90 3.25
N ARG A 122 -3.81 -8.90 2.65
CA ARG A 122 -4.13 -10.30 2.90
C ARG A 122 -3.96 -10.67 4.37
N LYS A 123 -4.90 -11.48 4.88
CA LYS A 123 -4.74 -12.17 6.15
C LYS A 123 -3.65 -13.23 6.00
N ARG A 124 -2.48 -12.96 6.57
CA ARG A 124 -1.37 -13.91 6.66
C ARG A 124 -1.33 -14.56 8.05
N GLU A 125 -0.89 -15.81 8.12
CA GLU A 125 -0.74 -16.49 9.40
C GLU A 125 0.39 -15.84 10.22
N LYS A 126 0.34 -15.99 11.56
CA LYS A 126 1.18 -15.23 12.51
C LYS A 126 2.70 -15.29 12.22
N HIS A 127 3.19 -16.35 11.57
CA HIS A 127 4.62 -16.55 11.27
C HIS A 127 5.05 -16.13 9.85
N GLU A 128 4.12 -15.91 8.92
CA GLU A 128 4.41 -15.56 7.50
C GLU A 128 4.48 -14.04 7.26
N ASN A 129 4.28 -13.30 8.33
CA ASN A 129 4.10 -11.86 8.30
C ASN A 129 5.42 -11.12 8.03
N THR A 130 6.57 -11.66 8.43
CA THR A 130 7.84 -10.92 8.49
C THR A 130 8.42 -10.50 7.13
N SER A 131 8.02 -11.13 6.02
CA SER A 131 8.55 -10.85 4.67
C SER A 131 7.99 -9.56 4.04
N LEU A 132 6.86 -9.05 4.54
CA LEU A 132 6.16 -7.92 3.91
C LEU A 132 6.96 -6.61 4.01
N ILE A 133 7.52 -6.31 5.19
CA ILE A 133 8.32 -5.09 5.38
C ILE A 133 9.57 -5.13 4.50
N PRO A 134 10.43 -6.17 4.53
CA PRO A 134 11.58 -6.26 3.64
C PRO A 134 11.26 -6.16 2.15
N ALA A 135 10.09 -6.64 1.71
CA ALA A 135 9.69 -6.57 0.29
C ALA A 135 9.28 -5.14 -0.13
N PHE A 136 8.55 -4.42 0.73
CA PHE A 136 7.99 -3.10 0.42
C PHE A 136 8.87 -1.92 0.86
N PHE A 137 9.67 -2.05 1.92
CA PHE A 137 10.50 -0.98 2.48
C PHE A 137 11.85 -0.82 1.76
N ARG A 138 11.95 -1.31 0.53
CA ARG A 138 13.11 -1.08 -0.32
C ARG A 138 13.05 0.30 -0.95
N GLU A 139 14.22 0.87 -1.21
CA GLU A 139 14.36 2.24 -1.71
C GLU A 139 13.64 2.39 -3.06
N GLU A 140 13.79 1.43 -3.97
CA GLU A 140 13.21 1.46 -5.31
C GLU A 140 11.68 1.48 -5.26
N VAL A 141 11.10 0.76 -4.30
CA VAL A 141 9.65 0.65 -4.13
C VAL A 141 9.08 1.92 -3.53
N LEU A 142 9.60 2.35 -2.38
CA LEU A 142 9.10 3.53 -1.69
C LEU A 142 9.38 4.82 -2.46
N SER A 143 10.51 4.91 -3.18
CA SER A 143 10.83 6.09 -4.00
C SER A 143 9.87 6.21 -5.18
N THR A 144 9.52 5.09 -5.81
CA THR A 144 8.52 5.06 -6.87
C THR A 144 7.16 5.51 -6.34
N ILE A 145 6.70 4.95 -5.21
CA ILE A 145 5.43 5.33 -4.58
C ILE A 145 5.42 6.81 -4.20
N LEU A 146 6.47 7.30 -3.54
CA LEU A 146 6.58 8.72 -3.16
C LEU A 146 6.56 9.64 -4.40
N THR A 147 7.30 9.27 -5.43
CA THR A 147 7.38 10.05 -6.68
C THR A 147 6.02 10.11 -7.35
N THR A 148 5.31 8.99 -7.46
CA THR A 148 4.02 8.96 -8.14
C THR A 148 2.94 9.75 -7.39
N ILE A 149 2.93 9.68 -6.05
CA ILE A 149 2.03 10.49 -5.20
C ILE A 149 2.32 11.98 -5.38
N SER A 150 3.60 12.35 -5.38
CA SER A 150 4.01 13.75 -5.52
C SER A 150 3.66 14.32 -6.89
N LEU A 151 3.82 13.53 -7.96
CA LEU A 151 3.38 13.91 -9.31
C LEU A 151 1.86 13.99 -9.42
N ALA A 152 1.15 13.09 -8.74
CA ALA A 152 -0.30 13.04 -8.72
C ALA A 152 -0.93 14.24 -7.99
N ALA A 153 -0.20 14.89 -7.07
CA ALA A 153 -0.63 16.11 -6.38
C ALA A 153 -0.91 17.28 -7.34
N GLY A 154 -0.27 17.32 -8.52
CA GLY A 154 -0.55 18.31 -9.55
C GLY A 154 -1.70 17.95 -10.52
N GLY A 155 -2.37 16.81 -10.31
CA GLY A 155 -3.42 16.31 -11.20
C GLY A 155 -4.76 17.05 -11.05
N SER A 156 -5.56 17.08 -12.13
CA SER A 156 -6.91 17.66 -12.09
C SER A 156 -7.81 16.89 -11.11
N PRO A 157 -8.51 17.56 -10.17
CA PRO A 157 -9.40 16.91 -9.21
C PRO A 157 -10.63 16.24 -9.85
N SER A 158 -10.85 16.42 -11.16
CA SER A 158 -12.01 15.88 -11.88
C SER A 158 -11.81 14.48 -12.49
N ASN A 159 -10.68 13.82 -12.25
CA ASN A 159 -10.40 12.49 -12.82
C ASN A 159 -10.68 11.39 -11.78
N GLU A 160 -11.85 10.74 -11.90
CA GLU A 160 -12.28 9.64 -11.01
C GLU A 160 -11.26 8.50 -10.93
N GLN A 161 -10.61 8.16 -12.04
CA GLN A 161 -9.61 7.08 -12.10
C GLN A 161 -8.33 7.47 -11.34
N HIS A 162 -7.97 8.75 -11.38
CA HIS A 162 -6.86 9.29 -10.59
C HIS A 162 -7.13 9.22 -9.09
N TYR A 163 -8.39 9.48 -8.70
CA TYR A 163 -8.81 9.37 -7.30
C TYR A 163 -8.76 7.92 -6.79
N GLU A 164 -9.29 6.97 -7.55
CA GLU A 164 -9.25 5.54 -7.19
C GLU A 164 -7.81 5.00 -7.10
N TYR A 165 -6.91 5.49 -7.94
CA TYR A 165 -5.48 5.21 -7.84
C TYR A 165 -4.88 5.71 -6.53
N LEU A 166 -5.08 6.98 -6.19
CA LEU A 166 -4.56 7.59 -4.96
C LEU A 166 -5.12 6.91 -3.72
N LYS A 167 -6.42 6.57 -3.75
CA LYS A 167 -7.07 5.79 -2.71
C LYS A 167 -6.42 4.41 -2.54
N SER A 168 -6.13 3.70 -3.63
CA SER A 168 -5.47 2.39 -3.58
C SER A 168 -4.06 2.46 -3.00
N LEU A 169 -3.27 3.46 -3.40
CA LEU A 169 -1.93 3.69 -2.82
C LEU A 169 -1.99 4.08 -1.34
N CYS A 170 -3.01 4.84 -0.96
CA CYS A 170 -3.27 5.20 0.42
C CYS A 170 -3.62 3.96 1.26
N GLU A 171 -4.49 3.08 0.75
CA GLU A 171 -4.80 1.78 1.37
C GLU A 171 -3.56 0.88 1.51
N LEU A 172 -2.66 0.90 0.51
CA LEU A 172 -1.38 0.20 0.58
C LEU A 172 -0.52 0.70 1.75
N LEU A 173 -0.19 2.00 1.78
CA LEU A 173 0.67 2.58 2.83
C LEU A 173 0.07 2.35 4.23
N THR A 174 -1.24 2.47 4.33
CA THR A 174 -2.00 2.19 5.55
C THR A 174 -1.79 0.78 6.05
N THR A 175 -1.93 -0.17 5.15
CA THR A 175 -1.83 -1.58 5.47
C THR A 175 -0.43 -1.92 5.91
N LEU A 176 0.58 -1.36 5.25
CA LEU A 176 1.98 -1.46 5.64
C LEU A 176 2.23 -0.85 7.02
N GLY A 177 1.63 0.29 7.35
CA GLY A 177 1.76 0.93 8.67
C GLY A 177 1.14 0.12 9.80
N ASN A 178 -0.06 -0.40 9.60
CA ASN A 178 -0.72 -1.30 10.56
C ASN A 178 0.03 -2.61 10.74
N PHE A 179 0.69 -3.06 9.67
CA PHE A 179 1.53 -4.23 9.74
C PHE A 179 2.80 -3.94 10.53
N LEU A 180 3.48 -2.83 10.19
CA LEU A 180 4.68 -2.37 10.86
C LEU A 180 4.45 -2.17 12.36
N SER A 181 3.31 -1.59 12.76
CA SER A 181 3.02 -1.34 14.19
C SER A 181 3.10 -2.62 15.04
N ARG A 182 2.69 -3.75 14.45
CA ARG A 182 2.67 -5.05 15.12
C ARG A 182 4.03 -5.74 15.13
N VAL A 183 4.80 -5.63 14.05
CA VAL A 183 6.06 -6.37 13.87
C VAL A 183 7.31 -5.58 14.25
N TRP A 184 7.21 -4.25 14.33
CA TRP A 184 8.32 -3.42 14.78
C TRP A 184 8.52 -3.62 16.28
N LYS A 185 9.64 -4.25 16.62
CA LYS A 185 10.05 -4.59 18.00
C LYS A 185 11.51 -4.24 18.28
N GLU A 186 12.26 -3.92 17.24
CA GLU A 186 13.67 -3.55 17.30
C GLU A 186 13.80 -2.05 17.56
N GLU A 187 14.86 -1.60 18.25
CA GLU A 187 15.07 -0.17 18.57
C GLU A 187 15.36 0.70 17.35
N LEU A 188 15.86 0.11 16.27
CA LEU A 188 16.13 0.83 15.02
C LEU A 188 14.90 0.81 14.11
N PRO A 189 14.62 1.90 13.38
CA PRO A 189 13.59 1.90 12.37
C PRO A 189 13.95 0.96 11.21
N PRO A 190 12.94 0.38 10.52
CA PRO A 190 13.20 -0.33 9.27
C PRO A 190 13.92 0.56 8.26
N ASP A 191 14.65 -0.08 7.36
CA ASP A 191 15.25 0.61 6.23
C ASP A 191 14.22 1.46 5.49
N ASN A 192 14.64 2.64 5.03
CA ASN A 192 13.79 3.58 4.28
C ASN A 192 12.49 4.02 4.99
N PHE A 193 12.39 3.83 6.32
CA PHE A 193 11.24 4.31 7.09
C PHE A 193 10.97 5.81 6.86
N GLY A 194 12.00 6.64 6.77
CA GLY A 194 11.86 8.07 6.45
C GLY A 194 11.20 8.33 5.10
N MET A 195 11.44 7.48 4.10
CA MET A 195 10.83 7.58 2.76
C MET A 195 9.36 7.13 2.78
N TYR A 196 9.05 6.05 3.50
CA TYR A 196 7.66 5.65 3.78
C TYR A 196 6.88 6.79 4.45
N MET A 197 7.47 7.43 5.46
CA MET A 197 6.86 8.57 6.13
C MET A 197 6.71 9.78 5.21
N SER A 198 7.68 10.03 4.34
CA SER A 198 7.57 11.08 3.32
C SER A 198 6.42 10.82 2.36
N ALA A 199 6.18 9.57 1.96
CA ALA A 199 5.05 9.20 1.11
C ALA A 199 3.70 9.47 1.79
N ILE A 200 3.59 9.17 3.09
CA ILE A 200 2.40 9.50 3.88
C ILE A 200 2.19 11.02 3.97
N VAL A 201 3.26 11.79 4.19
CA VAL A 201 3.18 13.26 4.25
C VAL A 201 2.83 13.86 2.88
N ALA A 202 3.30 13.28 1.78
CA ALA A 202 2.95 13.72 0.43
C ALA A 202 1.44 13.61 0.17
N PHE A 203 0.81 12.53 0.62
CA PHE A 203 -0.65 12.39 0.58
C PHE A 203 -1.39 13.44 1.42
N PHE A 204 -0.82 13.80 2.57
CA PHE A 204 -1.40 14.80 3.45
C PHE A 204 -1.43 16.20 2.83
N ASN A 205 -0.38 16.53 2.08
CA ASN A 205 -0.24 17.81 1.39
C ASN A 205 -0.93 17.82 0.01
N HIS A 206 -1.62 16.75 -0.38
CA HIS A 206 -2.27 16.66 -1.68
C HIS A 206 -3.42 17.67 -1.77
N ASP A 207 -3.50 18.45 -2.86
CA ASP A 207 -4.39 19.63 -2.96
C ASP A 207 -5.90 19.32 -2.92
N SER A 208 -6.30 18.10 -3.26
CA SER A 208 -7.71 17.66 -3.22
C SER A 208 -8.31 17.69 -1.80
N LEU A 209 -9.33 18.52 -1.59
CA LEU A 209 -10.05 18.67 -0.31
C LEU A 209 -10.76 17.38 0.15
N GLU A 210 -11.36 16.64 -0.79
CA GLU A 210 -11.99 15.34 -0.48
C GLU A 210 -10.93 14.35 0.02
N PHE A 211 -9.78 14.32 -0.66
CA PHE A 211 -8.66 13.50 -0.24
C PHE A 211 -8.12 13.94 1.11
N LYS A 212 -7.91 15.24 1.36
CA LYS A 212 -7.45 15.77 2.65
C LYS A 212 -8.36 15.33 3.80
N SER A 213 -9.68 15.45 3.66
CA SER A 213 -10.62 15.12 4.75
C SER A 213 -10.66 13.61 5.05
N VAL A 214 -10.82 12.77 4.02
CA VAL A 214 -10.84 11.30 4.18
C VAL A 214 -9.50 10.81 4.70
N PHE A 215 -8.41 11.27 4.07
CA PHE A 215 -7.05 10.93 4.47
C PHE A 215 -6.73 11.38 5.88
N PHE A 216 -7.24 12.51 6.36
CA PHE A 216 -6.98 12.95 7.73
C PHE A 216 -7.54 11.97 8.76
N PHE A 217 -8.81 11.58 8.63
CA PHE A 217 -9.48 10.64 9.55
C PHE A 217 -8.79 9.28 9.56
N ASP A 218 -8.40 8.86 8.37
CA ASP A 218 -7.69 7.65 8.11
C ASP A 218 -6.27 7.70 8.69
N PHE A 219 -5.44 8.66 8.29
CA PHE A 219 -4.10 8.92 8.81
C PHE A 219 -4.07 8.95 10.33
N ARG A 220 -5.05 9.63 10.97
CA ARG A 220 -5.20 9.61 12.42
C ARG A 220 -5.25 8.18 12.92
N SER A 221 -6.19 7.38 12.44
CA SER A 221 -6.34 5.99 12.90
C SER A 221 -5.10 5.13 12.60
N ARG A 222 -4.39 5.44 11.50
CA ARG A 222 -3.32 4.64 10.91
C ARG A 222 -1.93 4.91 11.52
N VAL A 223 -1.59 6.17 11.73
CA VAL A 223 -0.36 6.57 12.43
C VAL A 223 -0.56 6.49 13.94
N HIS A 224 -1.79 6.63 14.45
CA HIS A 224 -2.07 6.42 15.87
C HIS A 224 -1.71 5.01 16.33
N LEU A 225 -2.06 3.96 15.58
CA LEU A 225 -1.67 2.61 15.96
C LEU A 225 -0.15 2.43 15.94
N LEU A 226 0.50 2.87 14.87
CA LEU A 226 1.97 2.85 14.76
C LEU A 226 2.62 3.58 15.92
N ILE A 227 2.13 4.77 16.28
CA ILE A 227 2.68 5.55 17.40
C ILE A 227 2.39 4.85 18.72
N VAL A 228 1.13 4.55 19.04
CA VAL A 228 0.75 3.97 20.34
C VAL A 228 1.51 2.67 20.63
N GLU A 229 1.67 1.81 19.62
CA GLU A 229 2.33 0.52 19.79
C GLU A 229 3.87 0.61 19.87
N ASN A 230 4.47 1.76 19.54
CA ASN A 230 5.92 1.90 19.37
C ASN A 230 6.51 3.18 20.01
N ILE A 231 5.72 4.00 20.68
CA ILE A 231 6.14 5.30 21.22
C ILE A 231 7.13 5.16 22.37
N ASP A 232 7.04 4.09 23.13
CA ASP A 232 7.94 3.72 24.22
C ASP A 232 9.37 3.48 23.73
N VAL A 233 9.53 2.91 22.54
CA VAL A 233 10.83 2.60 21.94
C VAL A 233 11.30 3.69 20.95
N HIS A 234 10.38 4.32 20.22
CA HIS A 234 10.70 5.16 19.05
C HIS A 234 10.22 6.61 19.16
N PHE A 235 10.01 7.12 20.38
CA PHE A 235 9.44 8.44 20.65
C PHE A 235 9.98 9.55 19.74
N GLY A 236 11.30 9.73 19.66
CA GLY A 236 11.91 10.84 18.92
C GLY A 236 11.61 10.84 17.42
N HIS A 237 11.64 9.67 16.78
CA HIS A 237 11.34 9.54 15.35
C HIS A 237 9.87 9.82 15.07
N LEU A 238 8.98 9.20 15.84
CA LEU A 238 7.52 9.37 15.73
C LEU A 238 7.07 10.79 16.04
N LEU A 239 7.78 11.48 16.94
CA LEU A 239 7.52 12.86 17.25
C LEU A 239 7.91 13.82 16.13
N SER A 240 9.09 13.63 15.53
CA SER A 240 9.54 14.46 14.40
C SER A 240 8.57 14.41 13.22
N ILE A 241 7.93 13.26 13.04
CA ILE A 241 6.86 13.03 12.06
C ILE A 241 5.62 13.85 12.42
N PHE A 242 5.17 13.79 13.67
CA PHE A 242 4.04 14.59 14.14
C PHE A 242 4.29 16.09 13.91
N GLU A 243 5.49 16.56 14.23
CA GLU A 243 5.89 17.95 14.02
C GLU A 243 5.89 18.31 12.52
N SER A 244 6.49 17.48 11.67
CA SER A 244 6.57 17.80 10.24
C SER A 244 5.25 17.66 9.48
N ALA A 245 4.34 16.79 9.92
CA ALA A 245 3.08 16.53 9.23
C ALA A 245 1.93 17.40 9.78
N VAL A 246 1.76 17.42 11.10
CA VAL A 246 0.61 18.06 11.75
C VAL A 246 0.94 19.50 12.13
N LEU A 247 2.05 19.72 12.83
CA LEU A 247 2.38 21.06 13.34
C LEU A 247 2.69 22.02 12.19
N LYS A 248 3.47 21.60 11.19
CA LYS A 248 3.73 22.44 10.00
C LYS A 248 2.46 22.80 9.23
N ARG A 249 1.50 21.87 9.06
CA ARG A 249 0.25 22.15 8.35
C ARG A 249 -0.59 23.20 9.06
N VAL A 250 -0.75 23.05 10.37
CA VAL A 250 -1.47 24.00 11.21
C VAL A 250 -0.81 25.38 11.17
N LEU A 251 0.52 25.44 11.19
CA LEU A 251 1.25 26.71 11.27
C LEU A 251 1.40 27.40 9.91
N LEU A 252 1.57 26.65 8.82
CA LEU A 252 1.83 27.20 7.49
C LEU A 252 0.54 27.54 6.73
N ASP A 253 -0.55 26.82 6.98
CA ASP A 253 -1.80 26.98 6.23
C ASP A 253 -3.06 26.78 7.10
N PRO A 254 -3.21 27.56 8.20
CA PRO A 254 -4.31 27.40 9.14
C PRO A 254 -5.69 27.65 8.51
N GLN A 255 -5.76 28.41 7.42
CA GLN A 255 -7.02 28.80 6.78
C GLN A 255 -7.64 27.67 5.94
N GLN A 256 -6.84 26.67 5.55
CA GLN A 256 -7.34 25.51 4.81
C GLN A 256 -7.68 24.32 5.72
N VAL A 257 -7.43 24.43 7.02
CA VAL A 257 -7.77 23.37 7.98
C VAL A 257 -9.25 23.50 8.34
N ILE A 258 -10.04 22.48 7.99
CA ILE A 258 -11.47 22.44 8.34
C ILE A 258 -11.66 21.99 9.80
N ASP A 259 -12.77 22.38 10.44
CA ASP A 259 -13.02 22.08 11.86
C ASP A 259 -12.92 20.58 12.21
N ALA A 260 -13.44 19.73 11.32
CA ALA A 260 -13.38 18.28 11.49
C ALA A 260 -11.93 17.74 11.48
N GLU A 261 -11.08 18.31 10.63
CA GLU A 261 -9.66 18.01 10.52
C GLU A 261 -8.93 18.48 11.79
N TRP A 262 -9.19 19.72 12.23
CA TRP A 262 -8.62 20.31 13.44
C TRP A 262 -8.95 19.50 14.71
N GLU A 263 -10.21 19.15 14.92
CA GLU A 263 -10.63 18.34 16.06
C GLU A 263 -9.93 16.98 16.09
N ALA A 264 -9.74 16.39 14.91
CA ALA A 264 -9.05 15.12 14.78
C ALA A 264 -7.53 15.26 15.03
N MET A 265 -6.88 16.35 14.59
CA MET A 265 -5.48 16.69 14.93
C MET A 265 -5.29 16.84 16.44
N ILE A 266 -6.18 17.60 17.10
CA ILE A 266 -6.09 17.84 18.54
C ILE A 266 -6.28 16.56 19.34
N LYS A 267 -7.25 15.70 18.96
CA LYS A 267 -7.42 14.39 19.59
C LYS A 267 -6.19 13.50 19.43
N PHE A 268 -5.58 13.51 18.25
CA PHE A 268 -4.36 12.77 17.98
C PHE A 268 -3.19 13.28 18.83
N ALA A 269 -2.93 14.58 18.82
CA ALA A 269 -1.88 15.23 19.61
C ALA A 269 -2.03 14.92 21.10
N LYS A 270 -3.24 15.05 21.65
CA LYS A 270 -3.55 14.71 23.04
C LYS A 270 -3.24 13.26 23.35
N SER A 271 -3.56 12.34 22.44
CA SER A 271 -3.28 10.92 22.63
C SER A 271 -1.78 10.61 22.62
N VAL A 272 -1.01 11.22 21.70
CA VAL A 272 0.45 11.04 21.64
C VAL A 272 1.10 11.58 22.92
N ILE A 273 0.68 12.76 23.37
CA ILE A 273 1.18 13.37 24.63
C ILE A 273 0.81 12.51 25.84
N ALA A 274 -0.44 12.03 25.93
CA ALA A 274 -0.88 11.18 27.03
C ALA A 274 -0.03 9.90 27.12
N MET A 275 0.18 9.22 26.00
CA MET A 275 1.01 8.02 25.93
C MET A 275 2.48 8.31 26.30
N ALA A 276 3.06 9.42 25.81
CA ALA A 276 4.43 9.81 26.16
C ALA A 276 4.59 10.08 27.67
N CYS A 277 3.57 10.68 28.30
CA CYS A 277 3.51 10.88 29.75
C CYS A 277 3.38 9.55 30.51
N GLU A 278 2.50 8.65 30.06
CA GLU A 278 2.27 7.34 30.69
C GLU A 278 3.51 6.44 30.63
N SER A 279 4.23 6.45 29.50
CA SER A 279 5.49 5.71 29.31
C SER A 279 6.68 6.31 30.09
N LYS A 280 6.46 7.34 30.92
CA LYS A 280 7.50 8.06 31.70
C LYS A 280 8.66 8.59 30.83
N ILE A 281 8.43 8.79 29.54
CA ILE A 281 9.37 9.46 28.63
C ILE A 281 9.42 10.97 28.94
N ALA A 282 8.49 11.45 29.80
CA ALA A 282 8.28 12.83 30.23
C ALA A 282 9.52 13.56 30.79
N ASP A 283 10.52 12.87 31.33
CA ASP A 283 11.77 13.52 31.78
C ASP A 283 12.59 14.10 30.60
N THR A 284 12.35 13.61 29.39
CA THR A 284 12.89 14.14 28.11
C THR A 284 11.97 15.19 27.46
N VAL A 285 10.76 15.38 27.99
CA VAL A 285 9.67 16.20 27.41
C VAL A 285 9.75 17.67 27.88
N SER A 286 10.86 18.10 28.49
CA SER A 286 11.15 19.52 28.72
C SER A 286 11.11 20.38 27.44
N CYS A 287 11.07 19.76 26.25
CA CYS A 287 10.85 20.42 24.95
C CYS A 287 9.38 20.77 24.62
N PHE A 288 8.38 20.19 25.30
CA PHE A 288 6.95 20.42 24.98
C PHE A 288 6.31 21.62 25.69
N LYS A 289 7.06 22.69 25.92
CA LYS A 289 6.45 24.01 26.17
C LYS A 289 5.81 24.57 24.89
N ILE A 290 4.93 23.81 24.25
CA ILE A 290 3.89 24.34 23.39
C ILE A 290 2.73 24.65 24.33
N GLN A 291 2.76 25.83 24.93
CA GLN A 291 1.57 26.41 25.55
C GLN A 291 0.52 26.53 24.46
N TYR A 292 -0.52 25.69 24.54
CA TYR A 292 -1.74 25.81 23.75
C TYR A 292 -2.44 27.13 24.12
N HIS A 293 -1.99 28.23 23.52
CA HIS A 293 -2.69 29.51 23.43
C HIS A 293 -2.88 29.87 21.94
N CYS A 294 -3.49 28.96 21.18
CA CYS A 294 -4.10 29.31 19.89
C CYS A 294 -5.54 28.78 19.86
N LYS A 295 -6.45 29.52 20.48
CA LYS A 295 -7.72 29.80 19.81
C LYS A 295 -7.46 31.02 18.94
N PRO A 296 -7.67 30.99 17.62
CA PRO A 296 -8.03 32.20 16.92
C PRO A 296 -9.39 32.61 17.49
N SER A 297 -9.42 33.70 18.22
CA SER A 297 -10.65 34.41 18.51
C SER A 297 -11.22 34.87 17.17
N PHE A 298 -12.06 34.06 16.53
CA PHE A 298 -12.90 34.52 15.44
C PHE A 298 -13.92 35.49 16.05
N ILE A 299 -13.76 36.77 15.68
CA ILE A 299 -14.82 37.78 15.74
C ILE A 299 -15.74 37.53 14.55
#